data_AF-A0A9D6JGA6-F1
#
_entry.id   AF-A0A9D6JGA6-F1
#
_cell.length_a   1.000
_cell.length_b   1.000
_cell.length_c   1.000
_cell.angle_alpha   90.00
_cell.angle_beta   90.00
_cell.angle_gamma   90.00
#
_symmetry.space_group_name_H-M   'P 1'
#
loop_
_entity.id
_entity.type
_entity.pdbx_description
1 polymer ?
#
loop_
_entity_poly.entity_id
_entity_poly.type
_entity_poly.pdbx_seq_one_letter_code
_entity_poly.pdbx_strand_id
1 'polypeptide(L)'
;MGDSKIVWELNRHQWIVRLAQAWALTGDERYAERCIASIDAWLAANPPGMGINWASSLEVALRLISWCWSLHLFNKSPALSPGLLAEMLEGIRAHATHVERYLSYYFSPNTHLTGEALGLFYAGLLFPDMPFSERWRTLGARILVEQSRRQIHPDGVYFEQSACYQHYTVEI
;
A
#
# COMPACT_ATOMS: atom_id res chain seq x y z
N MET A 1 27.46 -0.60 5.10
CA MET A 1 27.21 0.61 4.30
C MET A 1 26.05 0.30 3.38
N GLY A 2 24.87 0.81 3.68
CA GLY A 2 23.65 0.57 2.90
C GLY A 2 22.45 1.04 3.69
N ASP A 3 21.95 2.22 3.35
CA ASP A 3 20.76 2.78 3.99
C ASP A 3 19.53 1.99 3.55
N SER A 4 18.88 1.30 4.49
CA SER A 4 17.67 0.50 4.23
C SER A 4 16.55 1.35 3.67
N LYS A 5 16.54 2.67 3.93
CA LYS A 5 15.54 3.61 3.39
C LYS A 5 15.58 3.67 1.87
N ILE A 6 16.76 3.65 1.25
CA ILE A 6 16.88 3.70 -0.22
C ILE A 6 16.19 2.48 -0.85
N VAL A 7 16.41 1.31 -0.25
CA VAL A 7 15.77 0.07 -0.70
C VAL A 7 14.25 0.18 -0.52
N TRP A 8 13.79 0.59 0.66
CA TRP A 8 12.36 0.68 0.94
C TRP A 8 11.65 1.71 0.07
N GLU A 9 12.20 2.91 -0.13
CA GLU A 9 11.60 3.95 -0.96
C GLU A 9 11.38 3.49 -2.41
N LEU A 10 12.37 2.81 -3.01
CA LEU A 10 12.21 2.21 -4.33
C LEU A 10 11.10 1.15 -4.35
N ASN A 11 11.05 0.33 -3.29
CA ASN A 11 10.10 -0.78 -3.13
C ASN A 11 8.72 -0.35 -2.60
N ARG A 12 8.45 0.96 -2.43
CA ARG A 12 7.09 1.49 -2.29
C ARG A 12 6.33 1.49 -3.62
N HIS A 13 7.05 1.38 -4.74
CA HIS A 13 6.47 1.27 -6.09
C HIS A 13 5.57 2.44 -6.53
N GLN A 14 5.77 3.63 -5.96
CA GLN A 14 5.04 4.83 -6.36
C GLN A 14 5.31 5.19 -7.84
N TRP A 15 6.47 4.82 -8.38
CA TRP A 15 6.78 4.95 -9.80
C TRP A 15 5.93 4.05 -10.70
N ILE A 16 5.48 2.89 -10.21
CA ILE A 16 4.55 2.01 -10.95
C ILE A 16 3.18 2.70 -11.07
N VAL A 17 2.73 3.39 -10.02
CA VAL A 17 1.49 4.19 -10.07
C VAL A 17 1.58 5.26 -11.15
N ARG A 18 2.74 5.91 -11.33
CA ARG A 18 2.95 6.90 -12.40
C ARG A 18 2.83 6.30 -13.79
N LEU A 19 3.35 5.10 -14.00
CA LEU A 19 3.18 4.37 -15.25
C LEU A 19 1.71 3.98 -15.47
N ALA A 20 1.02 3.49 -14.45
CA ALA A 20 -0.40 3.15 -14.54
C ALA A 20 -1.28 4.38 -14.85
N GLN A 21 -0.95 5.55 -14.28
CA GLN A 21 -1.57 6.83 -14.64
C GLN A 21 -1.32 7.20 -16.10
N ALA A 22 -0.08 7.04 -16.59
CA ALA A 22 0.26 7.31 -17.98
C ALA A 22 -0.54 6.42 -18.94
N TRP A 23 -0.69 5.13 -18.64
CA TRP A 23 -1.57 4.23 -19.39
C TRP A 23 -3.02 4.74 -19.38
N ALA A 24 -3.57 5.04 -18.20
CA ALA A 24 -4.96 5.47 -18.07
C ALA A 24 -5.27 6.76 -18.85
N LEU A 25 -4.29 7.66 -18.98
CA LEU A 25 -4.44 8.93 -19.70
C LEU A 25 -4.22 8.81 -21.21
N THR A 26 -3.35 7.89 -21.66
CA THR A 26 -2.89 7.84 -23.06
C THR A 26 -3.39 6.62 -23.83
N GLY A 27 -3.71 5.53 -23.15
CA GLY A 27 -3.97 4.22 -23.75
C GLY A 27 -2.73 3.54 -24.35
N ASP A 28 -1.52 4.06 -24.13
CA ASP A 28 -0.28 3.45 -24.63
C ASP A 28 0.09 2.23 -23.80
N GLU A 29 -0.09 1.04 -24.37
CA GLU A 29 0.10 -0.25 -23.70
C GLU A 29 1.50 -0.47 -23.13
N ARG A 30 2.53 0.22 -23.64
CA ARG A 30 3.90 0.11 -23.12
C ARG A 30 3.97 0.44 -21.62
N TYR A 31 3.11 1.33 -21.15
CA TYR A 31 3.04 1.69 -19.74
C TYR A 31 2.43 0.57 -18.89
N ALA A 32 1.33 -0.05 -19.32
CA ALA A 32 0.70 -1.17 -18.60
C ALA A 32 1.59 -2.42 -18.63
N GLU A 33 2.17 -2.76 -19.79
CA GLU A 33 3.13 -3.86 -19.92
C GLU A 33 4.31 -3.68 -18.96
N ARG A 34 4.84 -2.46 -18.85
CA ARG A 34 5.93 -2.18 -17.91
C ARG A 34 5.50 -2.28 -16.45
N CYS A 35 4.29 -1.85 -16.10
CA CYS A 35 3.75 -2.05 -14.75
C CYS A 35 3.69 -3.54 -14.40
N ILE A 36 3.05 -4.32 -15.27
CA ILE A 36 2.82 -5.76 -15.08
C ILE A 36 4.15 -6.49 -14.95
N ALA A 37 5.07 -6.30 -15.89
CA ALA A 37 6.39 -6.94 -15.87
C ALA A 37 7.20 -6.58 -14.61
N SER A 38 7.03 -5.36 -14.09
CA SER A 38 7.73 -4.92 -12.88
C SER A 38 7.16 -5.56 -11.62
N ILE A 39 5.82 -5.69 -11.53
CA ILE A 39 5.15 -6.34 -10.39
C ILE A 39 5.44 -7.84 -10.40
N ASP A 40 5.33 -8.49 -11.55
CA ASP A 40 5.61 -9.92 -11.73
C ASP A 40 7.06 -10.27 -11.33
N ALA A 41 8.04 -9.56 -11.90
CA ALA A 41 9.44 -9.74 -11.54
C ALA A 41 9.71 -9.49 -10.05
N TRP A 42 9.01 -8.52 -9.45
CA TRP A 42 9.14 -8.25 -8.03
C TRP A 42 8.57 -9.39 -7.16
N LEU A 43 7.40 -9.93 -7.51
CA LEU A 43 6.78 -11.06 -6.82
C LEU A 43 7.69 -12.29 -6.86
N ALA A 44 8.28 -12.58 -8.02
CA ALA A 44 9.23 -13.68 -8.18
C ALA A 44 10.49 -13.50 -7.33
N ALA A 45 11.00 -12.27 -7.22
CA ALA A 45 12.24 -11.96 -6.50
C ALA A 45 12.05 -11.76 -4.98
N ASN A 46 10.83 -11.47 -4.51
CA ASN A 46 10.55 -11.09 -3.11
C ASN A 46 9.42 -11.91 -2.49
N PRO A 47 9.66 -13.21 -2.20
CA PRO A 47 8.66 -14.08 -1.60
C PRO A 47 8.05 -13.50 -0.32
N PRO A 48 6.74 -13.69 -0.06
CA PRO A 48 6.07 -13.16 1.12
C PRO A 48 6.75 -13.50 2.45
N GLY A 49 6.94 -12.47 3.27
CA GLY A 49 7.56 -12.59 4.60
C GLY A 49 9.08 -12.81 4.60
N MET A 50 9.74 -12.72 3.44
CA MET A 50 11.18 -12.95 3.33
C MET A 50 11.96 -11.69 2.91
N GLY A 51 13.03 -11.40 3.65
CA GLY A 51 13.98 -10.34 3.31
C GLY A 51 13.54 -8.92 3.67
N ILE A 52 14.37 -7.96 3.30
CA ILE A 52 14.26 -6.55 3.74
C ILE A 52 12.93 -5.89 3.34
N ASN A 53 12.34 -6.32 2.22
CA ASN A 53 11.09 -5.76 1.69
C ASN A 53 9.84 -6.12 2.52
N TRP A 54 9.97 -7.03 3.48
CA TRP A 54 8.91 -7.45 4.40
C TRP A 54 9.26 -7.14 5.86
N ALA A 55 10.33 -6.39 6.11
CA ALA A 55 10.81 -6.09 7.47
C ALA A 55 10.06 -4.93 8.15
N SER A 56 9.36 -4.09 7.38
CA SER A 56 8.61 -2.93 7.89
C SER A 56 7.18 -2.97 7.40
N SER A 57 6.21 -3.09 8.32
CA SER A 57 4.78 -3.13 8.01
C SER A 57 4.31 -1.88 7.28
N LEU A 58 4.81 -0.70 7.64
CA LEU A 58 4.52 0.54 6.93
C LEU A 58 4.95 0.46 5.45
N GLU A 59 6.16 -0.03 5.18
CA GLU A 59 6.67 -0.15 3.80
C GLU A 59 5.86 -1.16 2.97
N VAL A 60 5.46 -2.27 3.60
CA VAL A 60 4.55 -3.25 3.02
C VAL A 60 3.19 -2.61 2.71
N ALA A 61 2.65 -1.78 3.62
CA ALA A 61 1.38 -1.09 3.44
C ALA A 61 1.43 -0.02 2.33
N LEU A 62 2.51 0.76 2.24
CA LEU A 62 2.70 1.76 1.19
C LEU A 62 2.81 1.11 -0.20
N ARG A 63 3.50 -0.03 -0.30
CA ARG A 63 3.52 -0.84 -1.53
C ARG A 63 2.15 -1.40 -1.87
N LEU A 64 1.41 -1.90 -0.86
CA LEU A 64 0.03 -2.38 -1.02
C LEU A 64 -0.87 -1.29 -1.60
N ILE A 65 -0.83 -0.07 -1.07
CA ILE A 65 -1.59 1.08 -1.60
C ILE A 65 -1.21 1.35 -3.06
N SER A 66 0.08 1.35 -3.38
CA SER A 66 0.55 1.56 -4.75
C SER A 66 0.04 0.48 -5.71
N TRP A 67 -0.03 -0.78 -5.27
CA TRP A 67 -0.55 -1.88 -6.07
C TRP A 67 -2.07 -1.82 -6.25
N CYS A 68 -2.80 -1.45 -5.20
CA CYS A 68 -4.23 -1.17 -5.27
C CYS A 68 -4.54 -0.11 -6.36
N TRP A 69 -3.83 1.02 -6.32
CA TRP A 69 -3.97 2.07 -7.33
C TRP A 69 -3.57 1.62 -8.73
N SER A 70 -2.41 0.98 -8.84
CA SER A 70 -1.91 0.53 -10.14
C SER A 70 -2.91 -0.43 -10.80
N LEU A 71 -3.32 -1.48 -10.08
CA LEU A 71 -4.27 -2.46 -10.61
C LEU A 71 -5.61 -1.81 -10.97
N HIS A 72 -6.14 -0.90 -10.15
CA HIS A 72 -7.36 -0.16 -10.48
C HIS A 72 -7.22 0.65 -11.78
N LEU A 73 -6.06 1.29 -11.98
CA LEU A 73 -5.80 2.14 -13.14
C LEU A 73 -5.61 1.36 -14.43
N PHE A 74 -4.92 0.20 -14.42
CA PHE A 74 -4.65 -0.57 -15.65
C PHE A 74 -5.53 -1.81 -15.84
N ASN A 75 -6.59 -2.01 -15.04
CA ASN A 75 -7.41 -3.24 -15.08
C ASN A 75 -8.07 -3.57 -16.43
N LYS A 76 -8.15 -2.64 -17.38
CA LYS A 76 -8.67 -2.89 -18.73
C LYS A 76 -7.58 -3.11 -19.78
N SER A 77 -6.30 -3.11 -19.40
CA SER A 77 -5.22 -3.41 -20.33
C SER A 77 -5.35 -4.86 -20.82
N PRO A 78 -5.25 -5.10 -22.14
CA PRO A 78 -5.20 -6.45 -22.70
C PRO A 78 -3.96 -7.24 -22.25
N ALA A 79 -2.90 -6.57 -21.78
CA ALA A 79 -1.71 -7.23 -21.25
C ALA A 79 -1.95 -7.91 -19.89
N LEU A 80 -3.01 -7.51 -19.15
CA LEU A 80 -3.37 -8.13 -17.88
C LEU A 80 -4.14 -9.43 -18.12
N SER A 81 -3.40 -10.54 -18.19
CA SER A 81 -4.01 -11.87 -18.30
C SER A 81 -4.72 -12.28 -17.01
N PRO A 82 -5.72 -13.18 -17.07
CA PRO A 82 -6.40 -13.69 -15.88
C PRO A 82 -5.45 -14.37 -14.88
N GLY A 83 -4.39 -15.03 -15.37
CA GLY A 83 -3.38 -15.67 -14.52
C GLY A 83 -2.55 -14.64 -13.75
N LEU A 84 -2.07 -13.61 -14.44
CA LEU A 84 -1.31 -12.51 -13.80
C LEU A 84 -2.18 -11.72 -12.83
N LEU A 85 -3.45 -11.49 -13.15
CA LEU A 85 -4.39 -10.89 -12.22
C LEU A 85 -4.50 -11.72 -10.94
N ALA A 86 -4.64 -13.05 -11.05
CA ALA A 86 -4.71 -13.92 -9.88
C ALA A 86 -3.43 -13.86 -9.03
N GLU A 87 -2.25 -13.85 -9.64
CA GLU A 87 -0.97 -13.72 -8.94
C GLU A 87 -0.83 -12.37 -8.22
N MET A 88 -1.23 -11.27 -8.87
CA MET A 88 -1.25 -9.94 -8.27
C MET A 88 -2.22 -9.86 -7.09
N LEU A 89 -3.42 -10.42 -7.23
CA LEU A 89 -4.43 -10.48 -6.17
C LEU A 89 -3.91 -11.29 -4.97
N GLU A 90 -3.23 -12.40 -5.22
CA GLU A 90 -2.58 -13.20 -4.18
C GLU A 90 -1.45 -12.42 -3.49
N GLY A 91 -0.66 -11.67 -4.27
CA GLY A 91 0.31 -10.72 -3.74
C GLY A 91 -0.33 -9.69 -2.81
N ILE A 92 -1.39 -9.01 -3.25
CA ILE A 92 -2.16 -8.04 -2.44
C ILE A 92 -2.67 -8.69 -1.15
N ARG A 93 -3.24 -9.90 -1.25
CA ARG A 93 -3.71 -10.68 -0.11
C ARG A 93 -2.60 -10.97 0.90
N ALA A 94 -1.41 -11.35 0.41
CA ALA A 94 -0.23 -11.60 1.25
C ALA A 94 0.26 -10.34 1.97
N HIS A 95 0.27 -9.19 1.28
CA HIS A 95 0.64 -7.90 1.87
C HIS A 95 -0.35 -7.48 2.96
N ALA A 96 -1.65 -7.51 2.68
CA ALA A 96 -2.68 -7.16 3.66
C ALA A 96 -2.64 -8.07 4.89
N THR A 97 -2.46 -9.39 4.67
CA THR A 97 -2.32 -10.37 5.76
C THR A 97 -1.08 -10.09 6.62
N HIS A 98 0.04 -9.72 5.99
CA HIS A 98 1.26 -9.36 6.71
C HIS A 98 1.05 -8.10 7.56
N VAL A 99 0.51 -7.04 6.97
CA VAL A 99 0.25 -5.77 7.67
C VAL A 99 -0.67 -5.99 8.86
N GLU A 100 -1.78 -6.70 8.68
CA GLU A 100 -2.72 -7.01 9.77
C GLU A 100 -2.04 -7.76 10.93
N ARG A 101 -1.15 -8.71 10.61
CA ARG A 101 -0.44 -9.52 11.62
C ARG A 101 0.59 -8.72 12.41
N TYR A 102 1.20 -7.70 11.79
CA TYR A 102 2.34 -6.96 12.33
C TYR A 102 2.06 -5.46 12.46
N LEU A 103 0.83 -5.07 12.81
CA LEU A 103 0.47 -3.68 13.08
C LEU A 103 1.35 -3.08 14.19
N SER A 104 1.84 -1.87 13.96
CA SER A 104 2.77 -1.14 14.82
C SER A 104 2.12 -0.47 16.03
N TYR A 105 1.29 -1.20 16.80
CA TYR A 105 0.60 -0.65 17.97
C TYR A 105 1.54 -0.12 19.07
N TYR A 106 2.73 -0.71 19.20
CA TYR A 106 3.65 -0.49 20.33
C TYR A 106 5.00 0.14 19.94
N PHE A 107 5.23 0.40 18.65
CA PHE A 107 6.46 1.00 18.11
C PHE A 107 6.08 2.16 17.19
N SER A 108 6.46 3.40 17.55
CA SER A 108 6.11 4.64 16.80
C SER A 108 4.65 4.68 16.30
N PRO A 109 3.66 4.59 17.19
CA PRO A 109 2.24 4.32 16.85
C PRO A 109 1.51 5.44 16.10
N ASN A 110 2.22 6.48 15.64
CA ASN A 110 1.58 7.67 15.12
C ASN A 110 1.41 7.57 13.60
N THR A 111 2.51 7.66 12.85
CA THR A 111 2.47 7.69 11.39
C THR A 111 2.56 6.30 10.76
N HIS A 112 3.23 5.35 11.41
CA HIS A 112 3.32 3.98 10.90
C HIS A 112 1.96 3.29 10.95
N LEU A 113 1.31 3.32 12.12
CA LEU A 113 0.04 2.64 12.33
C LEU A 113 -1.09 3.20 11.43
N THR A 114 -1.08 4.51 11.15
CA THR A 114 -2.05 5.14 10.24
C THR A 114 -1.80 4.73 8.79
N GLY A 115 -0.56 4.73 8.30
CA GLY A 115 -0.24 4.24 6.97
C GLY A 115 -0.54 2.74 6.78
N GLU A 116 -0.27 1.93 7.80
CA GLU A 116 -0.62 0.51 7.84
C GLU A 116 -2.14 0.29 7.77
N ALA A 117 -2.90 1.04 8.58
CA ALA A 117 -4.35 1.00 8.58
C ALA A 117 -4.97 1.45 7.25
N LEU A 118 -4.39 2.46 6.62
CA LEU A 118 -4.79 2.91 5.29
C LEU A 118 -4.60 1.80 4.25
N GLY A 119 -3.47 1.10 4.27
CA GLY A 119 -3.22 -0.04 3.39
C GLY A 119 -4.27 -1.15 3.54
N LEU A 120 -4.63 -1.50 4.77
CA LEU A 120 -5.69 -2.47 5.05
C LEU A 120 -7.07 -1.98 4.56
N PHE A 121 -7.36 -0.70 4.76
CA PHE A 121 -8.62 -0.10 4.31
C PHE A 121 -8.75 -0.15 2.79
N TYR A 122 -7.70 0.21 2.05
CA TYR A 122 -7.67 0.14 0.59
C TYR A 122 -7.88 -1.30 0.08
N ALA A 123 -7.14 -2.27 0.63
CA ALA A 123 -7.26 -3.66 0.22
C ALA A 123 -8.67 -4.21 0.47
N GLY A 124 -9.23 -3.94 1.65
CA GLY A 124 -10.58 -4.40 2.00
C GLY A 124 -11.70 -3.71 1.22
N LEU A 125 -11.49 -2.46 0.79
CA LEU A 125 -12.48 -1.69 0.01
C LEU A 125 -12.48 -2.08 -1.46
N LEU A 126 -11.29 -2.20 -2.08
CA LEU A 126 -11.16 -2.40 -3.52
C LEU A 126 -11.32 -3.86 -3.96
N PHE A 127 -11.09 -4.80 -3.05
CA PHE A 127 -11.19 -6.24 -3.34
C PHE A 127 -12.18 -6.92 -2.38
N PRO A 128 -13.49 -6.58 -2.46
CA PRO A 128 -14.50 -7.08 -1.53
C PRO A 128 -14.66 -8.60 -1.58
N ASP A 129 -14.36 -9.23 -2.71
CA ASP A 129 -14.48 -10.68 -2.88
C ASP A 129 -13.28 -11.47 -2.31
N MET A 130 -12.23 -10.78 -1.83
CA MET A 130 -11.11 -11.47 -1.17
C MET A 130 -11.50 -11.99 0.21
N PRO A 131 -10.94 -13.14 0.63
CA PRO A 131 -11.01 -13.56 2.02
C PRO A 131 -10.50 -12.45 2.96
N PHE A 132 -11.24 -12.19 4.03
CA PHE A 132 -10.93 -11.19 5.07
C PHE A 132 -11.02 -9.71 4.64
N SER A 133 -11.48 -9.41 3.42
CA SER A 133 -11.65 -8.03 2.91
C SER A 133 -12.44 -7.13 3.88
N GLU A 134 -13.60 -7.60 4.35
CA GLU A 134 -14.45 -6.87 5.30
C GLU A 134 -13.72 -6.62 6.64
N ARG A 135 -12.95 -7.60 7.11
CA ARG A 135 -12.16 -7.49 8.34
C ARG A 135 -11.09 -6.42 8.20
N TRP A 136 -10.33 -6.42 7.10
CA TRP A 136 -9.31 -5.40 6.82
C TRP A 136 -9.91 -4.01 6.67
N ARG A 137 -11.02 -3.89 5.94
CA ARG A 137 -11.75 -2.62 5.79
C ARG A 137 -12.19 -2.07 7.14
N THR A 138 -12.81 -2.91 7.97
CA THR A 138 -13.32 -2.52 9.28
C THR A 138 -12.20 -2.16 10.24
N LEU A 139 -11.13 -2.97 10.27
CA LEU A 139 -9.97 -2.75 11.11
C LEU A 139 -9.23 -1.46 10.72
N GLY A 140 -8.96 -1.27 9.43
CA GLY A 140 -8.32 -0.06 8.91
C GLY A 140 -9.12 1.19 9.23
N ALA A 141 -10.42 1.20 8.93
CA ALA A 141 -11.30 2.33 9.24
C ALA A 141 -11.33 2.66 10.74
N ARG A 142 -11.43 1.64 11.60
CA ARG A 142 -11.43 1.83 13.06
C ARG A 142 -10.13 2.48 13.54
N ILE A 143 -8.97 1.96 13.10
CA ILE A 143 -7.67 2.49 13.50
C ILE A 143 -7.50 3.92 13.00
N LEU A 144 -7.84 4.20 11.74
CA LEU A 144 -7.78 5.55 11.17
C LEU A 144 -8.59 6.54 12.00
N VAL A 145 -9.87 6.24 12.30
CA VAL A 145 -10.73 7.09 13.11
C VAL A 145 -10.19 7.30 14.53
N GLU A 146 -9.69 6.24 15.16
CA GLU A 146 -9.09 6.32 16.49
C GLU A 146 -7.83 7.20 16.49
N GLN A 147 -6.96 7.02 15.50
CA GLN A 147 -5.72 7.77 15.39
C GLN A 147 -5.98 9.23 15.01
N SER A 148 -6.93 9.55 14.13
CA SER A 148 -7.32 10.93 13.85
C SER A 148 -7.75 11.66 15.11
N ARG A 149 -8.52 11.02 15.99
CA ARG A 149 -8.95 11.62 17.28
C ARG A 149 -7.81 11.82 18.28
N ARG A 150 -6.77 10.99 18.21
CA ARG A 150 -5.59 11.10 19.10
C ARG A 150 -4.57 12.11 18.58
N GLN A 151 -4.40 12.16 17.27
CA GLN A 151 -3.33 12.89 16.64
C GLN A 151 -3.71 14.31 16.24
N ILE A 152 -5.00 14.65 16.21
CA ILE A 152 -5.50 15.98 15.88
C ILE A 152 -6.10 16.58 17.14
N HIS A 153 -5.50 17.68 17.63
CA HIS A 153 -6.04 18.44 18.75
C HIS A 153 -7.39 19.09 18.39
N PRO A 154 -8.21 19.53 19.36
CA PRO A 154 -9.49 20.17 19.10
C PRO A 154 -9.41 21.45 18.24
N ASP A 155 -8.24 22.07 18.18
CA ASP A 155 -7.93 23.24 17.35
C ASP A 155 -7.46 22.87 15.92
N GLY A 156 -7.37 21.56 15.60
CA GLY A 156 -6.96 21.03 14.30
C GLY A 156 -5.45 20.80 14.14
N VAL A 157 -4.64 21.10 15.18
CA VAL A 157 -3.18 20.95 15.11
C VAL A 157 -2.76 19.50 15.37
N TYR A 158 -1.83 19.00 14.54
CA TYR A 158 -1.20 17.70 14.70
C TYR A 158 -0.36 17.66 15.97
N PHE A 159 -0.53 16.60 16.75
CA PHE A 159 0.00 16.55 18.11
C PHE A 159 1.55 16.53 18.19
N GLU A 160 2.27 16.05 17.16
CA GLU A 160 3.76 16.15 17.14
C GLU A 160 4.25 17.55 16.74
N GLN A 161 3.34 18.49 16.42
CA GLN A 161 3.64 19.88 16.03
C GLN A 161 4.66 20.00 14.88
N SER A 162 4.75 18.96 14.05
CA SER A 162 5.58 18.92 12.84
C SER A 162 4.70 19.16 11.63
N ALA A 163 5.00 20.20 10.86
CA ALA A 163 4.26 20.52 9.64
C ALA A 163 4.31 19.39 8.59
N CYS A 164 5.41 18.63 8.53
CA CYS A 164 5.53 17.49 7.61
C CYS A 164 4.60 16.34 8.02
N TYR A 165 4.47 16.05 9.32
CA TYR A 165 3.56 15.01 9.78
C TYR A 165 2.11 15.46 9.80
N GLN A 166 1.83 16.75 10.03
CA GLN A 166 0.51 17.34 9.81
C GLN A 166 0.04 17.06 8.38
N HIS A 167 0.87 17.33 7.37
CA HIS A 167 0.50 17.10 5.98
C HIS A 167 0.19 15.62 5.71
N TYR A 168 1.09 14.72 6.15
CA TYR A 168 0.90 13.28 6.01
C TYR A 168 -0.40 12.79 6.66
N THR A 169 -0.72 13.24 7.87
CA THR A 169 -1.95 12.87 8.59
C THR A 169 -3.22 13.40 7.95
N VAL A 170 -3.15 14.55 7.24
CA VAL A 170 -4.30 15.09 6.49
C VAL A 170 -4.49 14.36 5.16
N GLU A 171 -3.42 13.86 4.53
CA GLU A 171 -3.48 13.13 3.26
C GLU A 171 -3.93 11.66 3.39
N ILE A 172 -3.84 11.08 4.59
CA ILE A 172 -4.31 9.72 4.92
C ILE A 172 -5.80 9.70 5.24
#